data_AF-A0ABD2VNK0-F1
#
_entry.id   AF-A0ABD2VNK0-F1
#
_cell.length_a   1.000
_cell.length_b   1.000
_cell.length_c   1.000
_cell.angle_alpha   90.00
_cell.angle_beta   90.00
_cell.angle_gamma   90.00
#
_symmetry.space_group_name_H-M   'P 1'
#
loop_
_entity.id
_entity.type
_entity.pdbx_description
1 polymer ?
#
loop_
_entity_poly.entity_id
_entity_poly.type
_entity_poly.pdbx_seq_one_letter_code
_entity_poly.pdbx_strand_id
1 'polypeptide(L)'
;MESLFAQFAILSEQALCDKNFDPYTIEDDLMKLFEVEAYKAWAAMELDQEKEVEEAENFMKEAEDHLNTAMEEAMDEFRRFEEEMNEMAKSEYDSLVNVAERARNMGKTMEKVATIAAKKYIETAVNSAGASMKSAFKAISSHSKKVHPS
;
A
#
# COMPACT_ATOMS: atom_id res chain seq x y z
N MET A 1 -60.07 11.01 -3.77
CA MET A 1 -59.89 12.40 -4.23
C MET A 1 -61.02 12.84 -5.16
N GLU A 2 -61.47 12.00 -6.10
CA GLU A 2 -62.53 12.37 -7.05
C GLU A 2 -63.86 12.76 -6.40
N SER A 3 -64.30 12.05 -5.36
CA SER A 3 -65.54 12.38 -4.64
C SER A 3 -65.47 13.77 -3.97
N LEU A 4 -64.31 14.15 -3.45
CA LEU A 4 -64.08 15.49 -2.88
C LEU A 4 -64.20 16.57 -3.97
N PHE A 5 -63.57 16.37 -5.13
CA PHE A 5 -63.65 17.33 -6.23
C PHE A 5 -65.04 17.41 -6.86
N ALA A 6 -65.75 16.28 -6.96
CA ALA A 6 -67.12 16.25 -7.43
C ALA A 6 -68.06 17.04 -6.48
N GLN A 7 -67.95 16.81 -5.16
CA GLN A 7 -68.73 17.55 -4.16
C GLN A 7 -68.39 19.04 -4.17
N PHE A 8 -67.10 19.38 -4.31
CA PHE A 8 -66.64 20.77 -4.41
C PHE A 8 -67.24 21.49 -5.61
N ALA A 9 -67.23 20.85 -6.79
CA ALA A 9 -67.78 21.43 -8.00
C ALA A 9 -69.29 21.69 -7.88
N ILE A 10 -70.04 20.73 -7.33
CA ILE A 10 -71.49 20.84 -7.14
C ILE A 10 -71.83 21.98 -6.18
N LEU A 11 -71.18 22.04 -5.00
CA LEU A 11 -71.45 23.08 -4.01
C LEU A 11 -71.03 24.47 -4.49
N SER A 12 -69.94 24.55 -5.25
CA SER A 12 -69.47 25.82 -5.83
C SER A 12 -70.45 26.37 -6.87
N GLU A 13 -71.01 25.50 -7.72
CA GLU A 13 -72.01 25.88 -8.72
C GLU A 13 -73.33 26.29 -8.06
N GLN A 14 -73.75 25.59 -7.01
CA GLN A 14 -74.92 25.95 -6.21
C GLN A 14 -74.75 27.30 -5.50
N ALA A 15 -73.61 27.55 -4.87
CA ALA A 15 -73.33 28.83 -4.21
C ALA A 15 -73.31 30.02 -5.19
N LEU A 16 -72.96 29.78 -6.45
CA LEU A 16 -72.97 30.81 -7.50
C LEU A 16 -74.38 31.09 -8.04
N CYS A 17 -75.21 30.05 -8.17
CA CYS A 17 -76.52 30.15 -8.83
C CYS A 17 -77.70 30.36 -7.88
N ASP A 18 -77.60 29.90 -6.62
CA ASP A 18 -78.66 29.97 -5.62
C ASP A 18 -78.39 31.03 -4.55
N LYS A 19 -79.26 32.04 -4.47
CA LYS A 19 -79.16 33.12 -3.46
C LYS A 19 -79.55 32.69 -2.04
N ASN A 20 -80.21 31.55 -1.90
CA ASN A 20 -80.60 30.98 -0.61
C ASN A 20 -79.67 29.83 -0.17
N PHE A 21 -78.50 29.71 -0.81
CA PHE A 21 -77.52 28.69 -0.46
C PHE A 21 -77.18 28.73 1.03
N ASP A 22 -77.28 27.57 1.68
CA ASP A 22 -76.93 27.41 3.09
C ASP A 22 -75.44 27.06 3.24
N PRO A 23 -74.59 27.94 3.78
CA PRO A 23 -73.17 27.69 3.94
C PRO A 23 -72.84 26.46 4.80
N TYR A 24 -73.74 26.03 5.69
CA TYR A 24 -73.52 24.84 6.51
C TYR A 24 -73.41 23.54 5.69
N THR A 25 -73.95 23.51 4.47
CA THR A 25 -73.79 22.37 3.55
C THR A 25 -72.34 22.11 3.13
N ILE A 26 -71.48 23.12 3.19
CA ILE A 26 -70.03 22.99 2.96
C ILE A 26 -69.38 22.20 4.11
N GLU A 27 -69.78 22.47 5.34
CA GLU A 27 -69.18 21.88 6.53
C GLU A 27 -69.57 20.41 6.70
N ASP A 28 -70.81 20.05 6.35
CA ASP A 28 -71.31 18.69 6.53
C ASP A 28 -70.83 17.68 5.48
N ASP A 29 -70.69 18.09 4.22
CA ASP A 29 -70.33 17.18 3.13
C ASP A 29 -68.90 17.36 2.64
N LEU A 30 -68.47 18.60 2.38
CA LEU A 30 -67.17 18.86 1.76
C LEU A 30 -66.03 18.74 2.78
N MET A 31 -66.18 19.31 3.97
CA MET A 31 -65.11 19.29 4.98
C MET A 31 -64.84 17.88 5.50
N LYS A 32 -65.87 17.04 5.65
CA LYS A 32 -65.69 15.62 6.01
C LYS A 32 -64.96 14.84 4.91
N LEU A 33 -65.30 15.06 3.65
CA LEU A 33 -64.58 14.44 2.52
C LEU A 33 -63.13 14.92 2.44
N PHE A 34 -62.87 16.20 2.73
CA PHE A 34 -61.52 16.75 2.75
C PHE A 34 -60.68 16.11 3.86
N GLU A 35 -61.22 16.01 5.07
CA GLU A 35 -60.55 15.38 6.21
C GLU A 35 -60.18 13.92 5.89
N VAL A 36 -61.13 13.13 5.36
CA VAL A 36 -60.88 11.73 4.97
C VAL A 36 -59.80 11.64 3.89
N GLU A 37 -59.85 12.51 2.89
CA GLU A 37 -58.86 12.49 1.81
C GLU A 37 -57.48 12.93 2.29
N ALA A 38 -57.40 13.92 3.19
CA ALA A 38 -56.16 14.37 3.81
C ALA A 38 -55.51 13.25 4.63
N TYR A 39 -56.27 12.53 5.46
CA TYR A 39 -55.75 11.38 6.19
C TYR A 39 -55.27 10.26 5.27
N LYS A 40 -56.00 9.96 4.20
CA LYS A 40 -55.56 8.96 3.21
C LYS A 40 -54.26 9.36 2.52
N ALA A 41 -54.16 10.62 2.11
CA ALA A 41 -52.95 11.14 1.48
C ALA A 41 -51.76 11.09 2.45
N TRP A 42 -51.97 11.46 3.71
CA TRP A 42 -50.92 11.41 4.73
C TRP A 42 -50.48 9.97 5.03
N ALA A 43 -51.42 9.05 5.22
CA ALA A 43 -51.11 7.64 5.46
C ALA A 43 -50.39 6.99 4.27
N ALA A 44 -50.76 7.34 3.04
CA ALA A 44 -50.06 6.88 1.83
C ALA A 44 -48.63 7.42 1.77
N MET A 45 -48.44 8.71 2.06
CA MET A 45 -47.13 9.35 2.10
C MET A 45 -46.23 8.73 3.18
N GLU A 46 -46.78 8.45 4.37
CA GLU A 46 -46.02 7.83 5.47
C GLU A 46 -45.58 6.41 5.11
N LEU A 47 -46.45 5.62 4.47
CA LEU A 47 -46.10 4.29 3.97
C LEU A 47 -45.02 4.32 2.88
N ASP A 48 -45.14 5.24 1.91
CA ASP A 48 -44.14 5.41 0.87
C ASP A 48 -42.79 5.84 1.48
N GLN A 49 -42.82 6.72 2.48
CA GLN A 49 -41.61 7.15 3.18
C GLN A 49 -40.97 6.04 4.00
N GLU A 50 -41.75 5.22 4.71
CA GLU A 50 -41.22 4.04 5.41
C GLU A 50 -40.52 3.08 4.44
N LYS A 51 -41.13 2.85 3.27
CA LYS A 51 -40.54 2.02 2.23
C LYS A 51 -39.25 2.61 1.66
N GLU A 52 -39.21 3.90 1.37
CA GLU A 52 -38.00 4.58 0.90
C GLU A 52 -36.86 4.49 1.94
N VAL A 53 -37.18 4.61 3.23
CA VAL A 53 -36.20 4.45 4.31
C VAL A 53 -35.68 3.01 4.37
N GLU A 54 -36.57 2.02 4.33
CA GLU A 54 -36.17 0.61 4.32
C GLU A 54 -35.27 0.27 3.12
N GLU A 55 -35.63 0.75 1.92
CA GLU A 55 -34.80 0.58 0.72
C GLU A 55 -33.43 1.26 0.88
N ALA A 56 -33.38 2.49 1.41
CA ALA A 56 -32.14 3.19 1.65
C ALA A 56 -31.24 2.49 2.69
N GLU A 57 -31.81 1.97 3.77
CA GLU A 57 -31.09 1.19 4.78
C GLU A 57 -30.51 -0.11 4.20
N ASN A 58 -31.28 -0.80 3.36
CA ASN A 58 -30.80 -2.00 2.66
C ASN A 58 -29.64 -1.68 1.72
N PHE A 59 -29.74 -0.61 0.92
CA PHE A 59 -28.63 -0.19 0.05
C PHE A 59 -27.39 0.21 0.85
N MET A 60 -27.57 0.91 1.97
CA MET A 60 -26.46 1.27 2.85
C MET A 60 -25.75 0.03 3.37
N LYS A 61 -26.52 -0.98 3.80
CA LYS A 61 -25.99 -2.24 4.30
C LYS A 61 -25.23 -3.01 3.22
N GLU A 62 -25.79 -3.12 2.01
CA GLU A 62 -25.11 -3.76 0.88
C GLU A 62 -23.79 -3.05 0.52
N ALA A 63 -23.78 -1.71 0.57
CA ALA A 63 -22.58 -0.93 0.34
C ALA A 63 -21.53 -1.14 1.44
N GLU A 64 -21.95 -1.20 2.71
CA GLU A 64 -21.09 -1.50 3.84
C GLU A 64 -20.48 -2.91 3.74
N ASP A 65 -21.29 -3.92 3.41
CA ASP A 65 -20.83 -5.30 3.24
C ASP A 65 -19.79 -5.38 2.10
N HIS A 66 -20.06 -4.75 0.96
CA HIS A 66 -19.13 -4.69 -0.15
C HIS A 66 -17.81 -3.98 0.22
N LEU A 67 -17.90 -2.84 0.92
CA LEU A 67 -16.71 -2.13 1.39
C LEU A 67 -15.90 -2.97 2.39
N ASN A 68 -16.56 -3.69 3.28
CA ASN A 68 -15.89 -4.55 4.25
C ASN A 68 -15.16 -5.70 3.55
N THR A 69 -15.80 -6.37 2.58
CA THR A 69 -15.15 -7.41 1.76
C THR A 69 -13.95 -6.85 1.00
N ALA A 70 -14.09 -5.72 0.30
CA ALA A 70 -12.99 -5.11 -0.44
C ALA A 70 -11.81 -4.72 0.47
N MET A 71 -12.12 -4.26 1.69
CA MET A 71 -11.11 -3.92 2.68
C MET A 71 -10.39 -5.16 3.22
N GLU A 72 -11.12 -6.24 3.54
CA GLU A 72 -10.53 -7.51 3.98
C GLU A 72 -9.61 -8.09 2.90
N GLU A 73 -10.06 -8.11 1.63
CA GLU A 73 -9.26 -8.57 0.50
C GLU A 73 -7.97 -7.74 0.34
N ALA A 74 -8.07 -6.42 0.44
CA ALA A 74 -6.90 -5.55 0.36
C ALA A 74 -5.91 -5.79 1.51
N MET A 75 -6.40 -5.97 2.74
CA MET A 75 -5.53 -6.26 3.89
C MET A 75 -4.82 -7.61 3.76
N ASP A 76 -5.50 -8.63 3.23
CA ASP A 76 -4.90 -9.93 2.97
C ASP A 76 -3.86 -9.87 1.85
N GLU A 77 -4.10 -9.08 0.80
CA GLU A 77 -3.11 -8.83 -0.25
C GLU A 77 -1.88 -8.10 0.30
N PHE A 78 -2.07 -7.06 1.12
CA PHE A 78 -0.96 -6.36 1.78
C PHE A 78 -0.13 -7.28 2.66
N ARG A 79 -0.78 -8.16 3.44
CA ARG A 79 -0.07 -9.13 4.29
C ARG A 79 0.79 -10.07 3.46
N ARG A 80 0.24 -10.61 2.37
CA ARG A 80 0.99 -11.48 1.46
C ARG A 80 2.15 -10.74 0.80
N PHE A 81 1.91 -9.51 0.36
CA PHE A 81 2.96 -8.67 -0.22
C PHE A 81 4.11 -8.42 0.76
N GLU A 82 3.82 -8.11 2.03
CA GLU A 82 4.84 -7.93 3.06
C GLU A 82 5.64 -9.22 3.32
N GLU A 83 4.97 -10.36 3.39
CA GLU A 83 5.62 -11.67 3.56
C GLU A 83 6.55 -11.99 2.39
N GLU A 84 6.07 -11.86 1.15
CA GLU A 84 6.85 -12.08 -0.08
C GLU A 84 8.03 -11.11 -0.18
N MET A 85 7.83 -9.84 0.14
CA MET A 85 8.89 -8.83 0.16
C MET A 85 9.97 -9.16 1.20
N ASN A 86 9.57 -9.59 2.40
CA ASN A 86 10.50 -9.93 3.47
C ASN A 86 11.32 -11.19 3.13
N GLU A 87 10.69 -12.20 2.53
CA GLU A 87 11.38 -13.40 2.03
C GLU A 87 12.41 -13.04 0.95
N MET A 88 12.01 -12.20 -0.01
CA MET A 88 12.90 -11.72 -1.08
C MET A 88 14.08 -10.92 -0.51
N ALA A 89 13.81 -9.97 0.39
CA ALA A 89 14.85 -9.16 1.02
C ALA A 89 15.85 -10.02 1.80
N LYS A 90 15.37 -11.05 2.51
CA LYS A 90 16.23 -11.99 3.23
C LYS A 90 17.09 -12.81 2.26
N SER A 91 16.50 -13.33 1.19
CA SER A 91 17.23 -14.07 0.15
C SER A 91 18.33 -13.23 -0.51
N GLU A 92 18.01 -11.97 -0.86
CA GLU A 92 18.98 -11.03 -1.41
C GLU A 92 20.10 -10.70 -0.41
N TYR A 93 19.75 -10.47 0.85
CA TYR A 93 20.71 -10.22 1.92
C TYR A 93 21.68 -11.41 2.09
N ASP A 94 21.15 -12.63 2.22
CA ASP A 94 21.95 -13.84 2.38
C ASP A 94 22.86 -14.06 1.16
N SER A 95 22.37 -13.81 -0.06
CA SER A 95 23.17 -13.85 -1.29
C SER A 95 24.33 -12.84 -1.24
N LEU A 96 24.06 -11.60 -0.84
CA LEU A 96 25.07 -10.55 -0.75
C LEU A 96 26.14 -10.87 0.30
N VAL A 97 25.73 -11.38 1.47
CA VAL A 97 26.65 -11.85 2.52
C VAL A 97 27.55 -12.96 1.98
N ASN A 98 26.97 -13.96 1.30
CA ASN A 98 27.73 -15.05 0.70
C ASN A 98 28.77 -14.56 -0.32
N VAL A 99 28.40 -13.60 -1.18
CA VAL A 99 29.34 -12.99 -2.15
C VAL A 99 30.45 -12.23 -1.43
N ALA A 100 30.12 -11.44 -0.40
CA ALA A 100 31.09 -10.69 0.39
C ALA A 100 32.07 -11.62 1.13
N GLU A 101 31.59 -12.72 1.70
CA GLU A 101 32.42 -13.73 2.36
C GLU A 101 33.37 -14.42 1.38
N ARG A 102 32.88 -14.80 0.20
CA ARG A 102 33.72 -15.35 -0.87
C ARG A 102 34.81 -14.38 -1.30
N ALA A 103 34.46 -13.11 -1.52
CA ALA A 103 35.42 -12.07 -1.87
C ALA A 103 36.46 -11.86 -0.76
N ARG A 104 36.06 -11.84 0.51
CA ARG A 104 36.97 -11.71 1.67
C ARG A 104 37.92 -12.89 1.77
N ASN A 105 37.42 -14.11 1.60
CA ASN A 105 38.23 -15.32 1.64
C ASN A 105 39.24 -15.36 0.50
N MET A 106 38.82 -14.97 -0.72
CA MET A 106 39.71 -14.83 -1.87
C MET A 106 40.77 -13.74 -1.65
N GLY A 107 40.40 -12.60 -1.07
CA GLY A 107 41.35 -11.55 -0.69
C GLY A 107 42.44 -12.06 0.25
N LYS A 108 42.04 -12.79 1.32
CA LYS A 108 42.98 -13.40 2.27
C LYS A 108 43.90 -14.44 1.62
N THR A 109 43.40 -15.26 0.70
CA THR A 109 44.25 -16.26 0.02
C THR A 109 45.23 -15.58 -0.93
N MET A 110 44.79 -14.57 -1.67
CA MET A 110 45.64 -13.79 -2.57
C MET A 110 46.73 -13.02 -1.80
N GLU A 111 46.38 -12.42 -0.65
CA GLU A 111 47.34 -11.78 0.26
C GLU A 111 48.42 -12.75 0.74
N LYS A 112 48.04 -13.98 1.14
CA LYS A 112 49.01 -15.02 1.53
C LYS A 112 49.94 -15.39 0.39
N VAL A 113 49.41 -15.59 -0.81
CA VAL A 113 50.21 -15.93 -2.01
C VAL A 113 51.17 -14.79 -2.36
N ALA A 114 50.68 -13.55 -2.38
CA ALA A 114 51.51 -12.37 -2.62
C ALA A 114 52.62 -12.22 -1.58
N THR A 115 52.31 -12.48 -0.29
CA THR A 115 53.30 -12.44 0.79
C THR A 115 54.38 -13.51 0.61
N ILE A 116 54.01 -14.74 0.22
CA ILE A 116 54.98 -15.81 -0.06
C ILE A 116 55.89 -15.43 -1.24
N ALA A 117 55.29 -14.93 -2.33
CA ALA A 117 56.05 -14.48 -3.51
C ALA A 117 57.02 -13.35 -3.14
N ALA A 118 56.54 -12.34 -2.41
CA ALA A 118 57.36 -11.22 -1.95
C ALA A 118 58.53 -11.70 -1.06
N LYS A 119 58.29 -12.60 -0.11
CA LYS A 119 59.36 -13.20 0.70
C LYS A 119 60.43 -13.90 -0.15
N LYS A 120 60.00 -14.67 -1.16
CA LYS A 120 60.93 -15.37 -2.08
C LYS A 120 61.75 -14.37 -2.93
N TYR A 121 61.13 -13.29 -3.39
CA TYR A 121 61.84 -12.21 -4.09
C TYR A 121 62.87 -11.52 -3.17
N ILE A 122 62.51 -11.21 -1.93
CA ILE A 122 63.44 -10.62 -0.96
C ILE A 122 64.59 -11.57 -0.67
N GLU A 123 64.31 -12.86 -0.43
CA GLU A 123 65.34 -13.87 -0.16
C GLU A 123 66.33 -14.01 -1.32
N THR A 124 65.85 -14.06 -2.56
CA THR A 124 66.71 -14.13 -3.74
C THR A 124 67.55 -12.86 -3.91
N ALA A 125 66.98 -11.68 -3.67
CA ALA A 125 67.72 -10.42 -3.70
C ALA A 125 68.81 -10.37 -2.60
N VAL A 126 68.50 -10.79 -1.38
CA VAL A 126 69.44 -10.84 -0.25
C VAL A 126 70.56 -11.85 -0.52
N ASN A 127 70.24 -13.03 -1.02
CA ASN A 127 71.23 -14.04 -1.39
C ASN A 127 72.16 -13.56 -2.51
N SER A 128 71.61 -12.89 -3.54
CA SER A 128 72.38 -12.29 -4.63
C SER A 128 73.30 -11.16 -4.13
N ALA A 129 72.79 -10.26 -3.28
CA ALA A 129 73.58 -9.21 -2.65
C ALA A 129 74.70 -9.80 -1.77
N GLY A 130 74.41 -10.84 -0.98
CA GLY A 130 75.40 -11.56 -0.17
C GLY A 130 76.50 -12.21 -1.01
N ALA A 131 76.14 -12.86 -2.13
CA ALA A 131 77.10 -13.43 -3.07
C ALA A 131 77.97 -12.34 -3.73
N SER A 132 77.36 -11.22 -4.10
CA SER A 132 78.06 -10.05 -4.66
C SER A 132 79.04 -9.46 -3.66
N MET A 133 78.64 -9.27 -2.40
CA MET A 133 79.53 -8.80 -1.31
C MET A 133 80.68 -9.76 -1.03
N LYS A 134 80.41 -11.08 -0.94
CA LYS A 134 81.48 -12.09 -0.78
C LYS A 134 82.48 -12.04 -1.94
N SER A 135 81.99 -11.87 -3.17
CA SER A 135 82.83 -11.75 -4.36
C SER A 135 83.67 -10.47 -4.32
N ALA A 136 83.07 -9.33 -3.96
CA ALA A 136 83.79 -8.07 -3.79
C ALA A 136 84.85 -8.14 -2.68
N PHE A 137 84.52 -8.74 -1.52
CA PHE A 137 85.48 -8.96 -0.44
C PHE A 137 86.63 -9.87 -0.86
N LYS A 138 86.34 -10.96 -1.60
CA LYS A 138 87.38 -11.82 -2.16
C LYS A 138 88.28 -11.06 -3.15
N ALA A 139 87.70 -10.20 -3.99
CA ALA A 139 88.47 -9.34 -4.90
C ALA A 139 89.38 -8.36 -4.13
N ILE A 140 88.88 -7.73 -3.06
CA ILE A 140 89.68 -6.83 -2.20
C ILE A 140 90.79 -7.61 -1.47
N SER A 141 90.47 -8.76 -0.87
CA SER A 141 91.46 -9.58 -0.14
C SER A 141 92.52 -10.23 -1.04
N SER A 142 92.21 -10.47 -2.32
CA SER A 142 93.19 -10.92 -3.31
C SER A 142 94.01 -9.76 -3.87
N HIS A 143 93.49 -8.53 -3.85
CA HIS A 143 94.26 -7.33 -4.13
C HIS A 143 95.23 -6.96 -2.99
N SER A 144 94.89 -7.22 -1.72
CA SER A 144 95.77 -6.94 -0.58
C SER A 144 96.98 -7.88 -0.48
N LYS A 145 96.98 -9.02 -1.19
CA LYS A 145 98.14 -9.91 -1.35
C LYS A 145 99.06 -9.53 -2.51
N LYS A 146 98.69 -8.54 -3.34
CA LYS A 146 99.55 -7.96 -4.37
C LYS A 146 100.15 -6.65 -3.87
N VAL A 147 101.04 -6.72 -2.90
CA VAL A 147 102.02 -5.65 -2.64
C VAL A 147 103.36 -6.21 -3.11
N HIS A 148 103.87 -5.70 -4.23
CA HIS A 148 105.20 -6.05 -4.72
C HIS A 148 106.23 -5.34 -3.82
N PRO A 149 107.21 -6.05 -3.20
CA PRO A 149 108.35 -5.38 -2.59
C PRO A 149 109.26 -4.84 -3.69
N SER A 150 109.68 -3.58 -3.53
CA SER A 150 110.65 -2.88 -4.38
C SER A 150 112.07 -3.43 -4.27
#